data_AF-A0A7S3MB69-F1
#
_entry.id   AF-A0A7S3MB69-F1
#
_cell.length_a   1.000
_cell.length_b   1.000
_cell.length_c   1.000
_cell.angle_alpha   90.00
_cell.angle_beta   90.00
_cell.angle_gamma   90.00
#
_symmetry.space_group_name_H-M   'P 1'
#
loop_
_entity.id
_entity.type
_entity.pdbx_description
1 polymer ?
#
loop_
_entity_poly.entity_id
_entity_poly.type
_entity_poly.pdbx_seq_one_letter_code
_entity_poly.pdbx_strand_id
1 'polypeptide(L)'
;ELAKRLEEKDVEIQLPGITGEATDFLVRFLYGEVGAECFQPSTPQINSEILQLAFDFRLPLLAELCAARLASDANTGNVVERIRLCEANALPDLRAALVRGIMQDAEALREVAMAPATLGHPALMRELLQAVAMGTTSDLQTSKRPRTG
;
A
#
# COMPACT_ATOMS: atom_id res chain seq x y z
N GLU A 1 23.63 6.11 -46.15
CA GLU A 1 22.48 5.34 -45.66
C GLU A 1 22.17 5.32 -44.16
N LEU A 2 23.11 5.43 -43.21
CA LEU A 2 22.78 5.28 -41.77
C LEU A 2 22.39 6.58 -41.03
N ALA A 3 22.77 7.75 -41.55
CA ALA A 3 22.48 9.05 -40.93
C ALA A 3 21.07 9.61 -41.22
N LYS A 4 20.25 8.89 -42.02
CA LYS A 4 18.94 9.35 -42.50
C LYS A 4 17.75 8.69 -41.80
N ARG A 5 18.00 7.87 -40.77
CA ARG A 5 16.95 7.17 -39.99
C ARG A 5 16.53 7.89 -38.71
N LEU A 6 17.17 9.02 -38.40
CA LEU A 6 16.78 9.97 -37.36
C LEU A 6 16.10 11.18 -38.03
N GLU A 7 15.11 10.93 -38.90
CA GLU A 7 13.97 11.85 -38.92
C GLU A 7 13.30 11.67 -37.56
N GLU A 8 13.83 12.39 -36.58
CA GLU A 8 13.32 12.54 -35.22
C GLU A 8 11.91 13.09 -35.33
N LYS A 9 10.94 12.19 -35.50
CA LYS A 9 9.62 12.45 -34.97
C LYS A 9 9.85 12.65 -33.49
N ASP A 10 9.61 13.85 -32.99
CA ASP A 10 9.51 14.10 -31.56
C ASP A 10 8.58 13.03 -30.98
N VAL A 11 9.17 12.02 -30.32
CA VAL A 11 8.41 10.96 -29.65
C VAL A 11 8.01 11.54 -28.32
N GLU A 12 6.91 12.29 -28.33
CA GLU A 12 6.32 12.83 -27.13
C GLU A 12 5.44 11.76 -26.45
N ILE A 13 5.69 11.54 -25.16
CA ILE A 13 4.86 10.67 -24.33
C ILE A 13 3.97 11.58 -23.49
N GLN A 14 2.65 11.45 -23.68
CA GLN A 14 1.68 12.14 -22.87
C GLN A 14 1.43 11.37 -21.57
N LEU A 15 1.64 12.03 -20.43
CA LEU A 15 1.36 11.51 -19.09
C LEU A 15 0.18 12.28 -18.47
N PRO A 16 -1.07 11.98 -18.86
CA PRO A 16 -2.22 12.72 -18.39
C PRO A 16 -2.45 12.51 -16.89
N GLY A 17 -2.61 13.60 -16.15
CA GLY A 17 -2.94 13.55 -14.71
C GLY A 17 -1.76 13.27 -13.79
N ILE A 18 -0.53 13.33 -14.31
CA ILE A 18 0.70 13.10 -13.56
C ILE A 18 1.41 14.42 -13.31
N THR A 19 1.87 14.65 -12.08
CA THR A 19 2.64 15.83 -11.73
C THR A 19 4.07 15.78 -12.29
N GLY A 20 4.67 16.96 -12.47
CA GLY A 20 6.08 17.07 -12.88
C GLY A 20 7.03 16.37 -11.92
N GLU A 21 6.75 16.39 -10.62
CA GLU A 21 7.54 15.71 -9.60
C GLU A 21 7.49 14.18 -9.75
N ALA A 22 6.31 13.61 -9.98
CA ALA A 22 6.18 12.17 -10.21
C ALA A 22 6.95 11.72 -11.46
N THR A 23 6.95 12.55 -12.51
CA THR A 23 7.72 12.32 -13.74
C THR A 23 9.23 12.42 -13.49
N ASP A 24 9.68 13.41 -12.70
CA ASP A 24 11.09 13.55 -12.33
C ASP A 24 11.58 12.32 -11.56
N PHE A 25 10.79 11.81 -10.61
CA PHE A 25 11.10 10.58 -9.90
C PHE A 25 11.22 9.37 -10.83
N LEU A 26 10.30 9.23 -11.79
CA LEU A 26 10.36 8.16 -12.79
C LEU A 26 11.66 8.24 -13.60
N VAL A 27 11.99 9.42 -14.14
CA VAL A 27 13.20 9.62 -14.95
C VAL A 27 14.45 9.35 -14.10
N ARG A 28 14.56 9.96 -12.93
CA ARG A 28 15.72 9.76 -12.05
C ARG A 28 15.87 8.31 -11.60
N PHE A 29 14.77 7.59 -11.39
CA PHE A 29 14.79 6.15 -11.14
C PHE A 29 15.34 5.36 -12.34
N LEU A 30 14.90 5.67 -13.57
CA LEU A 30 15.39 5.03 -14.80
C LEU A 30 16.89 5.25 -15.02
N TYR A 31 17.42 6.40 -14.61
CA TYR A 31 18.86 6.71 -14.65
C TYR A 31 19.64 6.20 -13.43
N GLY A 32 18.98 5.53 -12.48
CA GLY A 32 19.63 4.94 -11.30
C GLY A 32 20.02 5.95 -10.22
N GLU A 33 19.46 7.15 -10.25
CA GLU A 33 19.72 8.22 -9.27
C GLU A 33 18.80 8.15 -8.04
N VAL A 34 17.79 7.28 -8.07
CA VAL A 34 16.82 7.10 -6.98
C VAL A 34 16.98 5.71 -6.39
N GLY A 35 17.59 5.65 -5.21
CA GLY A 35 17.58 4.48 -4.32
C GLY A 35 16.55 4.61 -3.21
N ALA A 36 16.41 3.55 -2.40
CA ALA A 36 15.46 3.51 -1.29
C ALA A 36 15.68 4.64 -0.26
N GLU A 37 16.93 5.04 -0.03
CA GLU A 37 17.27 6.13 0.88
C GLU A 37 16.87 7.53 0.36
N CYS A 38 16.81 7.72 -0.96
CA CYS A 38 16.51 9.01 -1.58
C CYS A 38 15.05 9.13 -2.04
N PHE A 39 14.27 8.04 -1.91
CA PHE A 39 12.88 8.01 -2.32
C PHE A 39 11.98 8.68 -1.28
N GLN A 40 11.81 10.00 -1.42
CA GLN A 40 11.00 10.83 -0.53
C GLN A 40 10.04 11.72 -1.33
N PRO A 41 8.90 11.16 -1.79
CA PRO A 41 7.87 11.97 -2.42
C PRO A 41 7.32 13.01 -1.44
N SER A 42 7.09 14.23 -1.93
CA SER A 42 6.67 15.36 -1.07
C SER A 42 5.29 15.17 -0.44
N THR A 43 4.39 14.45 -1.12
CA THR A 43 3.04 14.18 -0.64
C THR A 43 2.62 12.72 -0.91
N PRO A 44 1.65 12.17 -0.16
CA PRO A 44 1.10 10.84 -0.45
C PRO A 44 0.40 10.76 -1.82
N GLN A 45 -0.10 11.89 -2.33
CA GLN A 45 -0.69 11.98 -3.66
C GLN A 45 0.38 11.71 -4.74
N ILE A 46 1.54 12.36 -4.63
CA ILE A 46 2.68 12.15 -5.55
C ILE A 46 3.15 10.69 -5.50
N ASN A 47 3.22 10.09 -4.31
CA ASN A 47 3.58 8.67 -4.19
C ASN A 47 2.60 7.75 -4.92
N SER A 48 1.32 8.09 -4.92
CA SER A 48 0.28 7.34 -5.65
C SER A 48 0.42 7.51 -7.16
N GLU A 49 0.74 8.72 -7.64
CA GLU A 49 1.04 8.98 -9.06
C GLU A 49 2.30 8.23 -9.52
N ILE A 50 3.37 8.22 -8.72
CA ILE A 50 4.59 7.45 -9.02
C ILE A 50 4.29 5.95 -9.05
N LEU A 51 3.45 5.46 -8.11
CA LEU A 51 3.03 4.07 -8.11
C LEU A 51 2.26 3.72 -9.39
N GLN A 52 1.34 4.59 -9.83
CA GLN A 52 0.62 4.39 -11.09
C GLN A 52 1.59 4.34 -12.28
N LEU A 53 2.53 5.28 -12.37
CA LEU A 53 3.58 5.25 -13.39
C LEU A 53 4.40 3.96 -13.33
N ALA A 54 4.76 3.50 -12.14
CA ALA A 54 5.50 2.25 -11.97
C ALA A 54 4.74 1.05 -12.55
N PHE A 55 3.41 1.03 -12.43
CA PHE A 55 2.59 0.00 -13.08
C PHE A 55 2.50 0.17 -14.59
N ASP A 56 2.20 1.38 -15.06
CA ASP A 56 2.04 1.69 -16.49
C ASP A 56 3.32 1.35 -17.27
N PHE A 57 4.49 1.66 -16.70
CA PHE A 57 5.80 1.39 -17.28
C PHE A 57 6.40 0.04 -16.88
N ARG A 58 5.69 -0.76 -16.05
CA ARG A 58 6.14 -2.09 -15.56
C ARG A 58 7.51 -2.05 -14.88
N LEU A 59 7.67 -1.14 -13.92
CA LEU A 59 8.86 -0.95 -13.10
C LEU A 59 8.61 -1.50 -11.68
N PRO A 60 8.77 -2.82 -11.45
CA PRO A 60 8.42 -3.45 -10.18
C PRO A 60 9.22 -2.91 -8.99
N LEU A 61 10.51 -2.62 -9.18
CA LEU A 61 11.35 -2.06 -8.12
C LEU A 61 10.89 -0.66 -7.68
N LEU A 62 10.40 0.18 -8.61
CA LEU A 62 9.83 1.48 -8.26
C LEU A 62 8.52 1.32 -7.49
N ALA A 63 7.68 0.35 -7.89
CA ALA A 63 6.46 0.02 -7.16
C ALA A 63 6.77 -0.47 -5.74
N GLU A 64 7.83 -1.25 -5.55
CA GLU A 64 8.30 -1.69 -4.23
C GLU A 64 8.76 -0.51 -3.35
N LEU A 65 9.45 0.48 -3.91
CA LEU A 65 9.82 1.69 -3.18
C LEU A 65 8.60 2.51 -2.74
N CYS A 66 7.66 2.71 -3.66
CA CYS A 66 6.38 3.34 -3.36
C CYS A 66 5.60 2.58 -2.26
N ALA A 67 5.59 1.25 -2.36
CA ALA A 67 4.96 0.35 -1.40
C ALA A 67 5.63 0.43 -0.02
N ALA A 68 6.96 0.42 0.05
CA ALA A 68 7.70 0.58 1.30
C ALA A 68 7.40 1.93 1.95
N ARG A 69 7.31 3.01 1.15
CA ARG A 69 6.93 4.32 1.65
C ARG A 69 5.49 4.33 2.18
N LEU A 70 4.54 3.70 1.48
CA LEU A 70 3.17 3.48 1.96
C LEU A 70 3.12 2.58 3.20
N ALA A 71 4.05 1.67 3.42
CA ALA A 71 4.10 0.91 4.67
C ALA A 71 4.54 1.81 5.84
N SER A 72 5.59 2.62 5.61
CA SER A 72 6.28 3.37 6.66
C SER A 72 5.44 4.42 7.39
N ASP A 73 4.38 4.93 6.75
CA ASP A 73 3.52 5.99 7.29
C ASP A 73 2.13 5.45 7.72
N ALA A 74 1.96 4.12 7.72
CA ALA A 74 0.68 3.48 7.97
C ALA A 74 0.29 3.56 9.45
N ASN A 75 -0.93 4.01 9.71
CA ASN A 75 -1.53 4.11 11.04
C ASN A 75 -3.01 3.75 11.01
N THR A 76 -3.63 3.59 12.18
CA THR A 76 -5.04 3.16 12.32
C THR A 76 -6.04 4.05 11.58
N GLY A 77 -5.73 5.35 11.43
CA GLY A 77 -6.57 6.30 10.71
C GLY A 77 -6.49 6.20 9.17
N ASN A 78 -5.39 5.70 8.62
CA ASN A 78 -5.16 5.68 7.17
C ASN A 78 -4.94 4.28 6.58
N VAL A 79 -4.82 3.23 7.41
CA VAL A 79 -4.49 1.87 6.96
C VAL A 79 -5.54 1.28 6.02
N VAL A 80 -6.82 1.62 6.20
CA VAL A 80 -7.91 1.15 5.32
C VAL A 80 -7.76 1.71 3.90
N GLU A 81 -7.41 2.99 3.79
CA GLU A 81 -7.18 3.63 2.50
C GLU A 81 -5.91 3.09 1.84
N ARG A 82 -4.86 2.79 2.63
CA ARG A 82 -3.65 2.13 2.12
C ARG A 82 -3.94 0.73 1.60
N ILE A 83 -4.77 -0.05 2.29
CA ILE A 83 -5.19 -1.37 1.82
C ILE A 83 -5.92 -1.26 0.47
N ARG A 84 -6.81 -0.28 0.31
CA ARG A 84 -7.46 -0.01 -0.98
C ARG A 84 -6.47 0.34 -2.08
N LEU A 85 -5.50 1.21 -1.78
CA LEU A 85 -4.45 1.55 -2.73
C LEU A 85 -3.63 0.31 -3.12
N CYS A 86 -3.34 -0.59 -2.17
CA CYS A 86 -2.67 -1.84 -2.47
C CYS A 86 -3.51 -2.73 -3.40
N GLU A 87 -4.81 -2.84 -3.17
CA GLU A 87 -5.71 -3.63 -4.02
C GLU A 87 -5.85 -3.03 -5.44
N ALA A 88 -6.01 -1.70 -5.53
CA ALA A 88 -6.11 -0.99 -6.81
C ALA A 88 -4.83 -1.09 -7.66
N ASN A 89 -3.68 -1.13 -6.99
CA ASN A 89 -2.37 -1.20 -7.62
C ASN A 89 -1.77 -2.61 -7.57
N ALA A 90 -2.55 -3.67 -7.36
CA ALA A 90 -2.04 -5.05 -7.38
C ALA A 90 -0.76 -5.30 -6.53
N LEU A 91 -0.72 -4.76 -5.30
CA LEU A 91 0.34 -4.94 -4.31
C LEU A 91 -0.09 -5.95 -3.21
N PRO A 92 -0.18 -7.26 -3.50
CA PRO A 92 -0.73 -8.25 -2.57
C PRO A 92 0.14 -8.42 -1.31
N ASP A 93 1.46 -8.33 -1.44
CA ASP A 93 2.38 -8.53 -0.32
C ASP A 93 2.29 -7.41 0.71
N LEU A 94 2.18 -6.15 0.23
CA LEU A 94 1.97 -5.00 1.10
C LEU A 94 0.60 -5.07 1.78
N ARG A 95 -0.46 -5.41 1.04
CA ARG A 95 -1.80 -5.62 1.62
C ARG A 95 -1.73 -6.63 2.77
N ALA A 96 -1.10 -7.77 2.53
CA ALA A 96 -1.00 -8.83 3.53
C ALA A 96 -0.16 -8.39 4.74
N ALA A 97 0.91 -7.62 4.53
CA ALA A 97 1.71 -7.06 5.62
C ALA A 97 0.91 -6.07 6.49
N LEU A 98 0.15 -5.17 5.87
CA LEU A 98 -0.71 -4.21 6.59
C LEU A 98 -1.80 -4.93 7.39
N VAL A 99 -2.51 -5.89 6.79
CA VAL A 99 -3.55 -6.66 7.47
C VAL A 99 -2.97 -7.46 8.64
N ARG A 100 -1.82 -8.13 8.45
CA ARG A 100 -1.14 -8.84 9.55
C ARG A 100 -0.75 -7.90 10.68
N GLY A 101 -0.25 -6.71 10.36
CA GLY A 101 0.09 -5.69 11.36
C GLY A 101 -1.13 -5.29 12.21
N ILE A 102 -2.29 -5.06 11.58
CA ILE A 102 -3.54 -4.79 12.30
C ILE A 102 -3.94 -5.98 13.16
N MET A 103 -3.87 -7.21 12.65
CA MET A 103 -4.28 -8.40 13.42
C MET A 103 -3.39 -8.70 14.63
N GLN A 104 -2.15 -8.22 14.64
CA GLN A 104 -1.21 -8.40 15.77
C GLN A 104 -1.42 -7.38 16.89
N ASP A 105 -2.12 -6.28 16.64
CA ASP A 105 -2.41 -5.23 17.60
C ASP A 105 -3.93 -5.18 17.88
N ALA A 106 -4.34 -5.67 19.04
CA ALA A 106 -5.74 -5.75 19.43
C ALA A 106 -6.41 -4.37 19.56
N GLU A 107 -5.65 -3.32 19.89
CA GLU A 107 -6.17 -1.96 19.98
C GLU A 107 -6.38 -1.38 18.58
N ALA A 108 -5.37 -1.52 17.71
CA ALA A 108 -5.47 -1.11 16.31
C ALA A 108 -6.58 -1.86 15.57
N LEU A 109 -6.73 -3.17 15.81
CA LEU A 109 -7.78 -4.00 15.22
C LEU A 109 -9.18 -3.51 15.63
N ARG A 110 -9.38 -3.19 16.91
CA ARG A 110 -10.66 -2.66 17.42
C ARG A 110 -10.94 -1.28 16.85
N GLU A 111 -9.94 -0.42 16.79
CA GLU A 111 -10.08 0.94 16.24
C GLU A 111 -10.47 0.90 14.75
N VAL A 112 -9.75 0.11 13.94
CA VAL A 112 -10.03 -0.04 12.51
C VAL A 112 -11.39 -0.70 12.26
N ALA A 113 -11.77 -1.72 13.04
CA ALA A 113 -13.08 -2.37 12.93
C ALA A 113 -14.25 -1.42 13.27
N MET A 114 -14.02 -0.42 14.11
CA MET A 114 -15.03 0.58 14.48
C MET A 114 -14.98 1.84 13.60
N ALA A 115 -13.95 1.99 12.76
CA ALA A 115 -13.77 3.16 11.91
C ALA A 115 -14.80 3.20 10.77
N PRO A 116 -15.44 4.34 10.48
CA PRO A 116 -16.39 4.45 9.37
C PRO A 116 -15.77 4.14 8.00
N ALA A 117 -14.45 4.28 7.86
CA ALA A 117 -13.71 3.96 6.64
C ALA A 117 -13.85 2.48 6.21
N THR A 118 -14.01 1.55 7.16
CA THR A 118 -14.17 0.11 6.86
C THR A 118 -15.56 -0.25 6.34
N LEU A 119 -16.57 0.63 6.51
CA LEU A 119 -17.91 0.42 5.92
C LEU A 119 -17.87 0.38 4.39
N GLY A 120 -16.98 1.15 3.78
CA GLY A 120 -16.75 1.10 2.33
C GLY A 120 -15.89 -0.08 1.88
N HIS A 121 -15.61 -1.05 2.76
CA HIS A 121 -14.80 -2.24 2.44
C HIS A 121 -15.31 -3.49 3.19
N PRO A 122 -16.54 -3.97 2.90
CA PRO A 122 -17.19 -5.03 3.67
C PRO A 122 -16.41 -6.35 3.68
N ALA A 123 -15.60 -6.65 2.66
CA ALA A 123 -14.72 -7.82 2.67
C ALA A 123 -13.63 -7.73 3.75
N LEU A 124 -13.01 -6.56 3.89
CA LEU A 124 -11.97 -6.29 4.90
C LEU A 124 -12.60 -6.29 6.29
N MET A 125 -13.77 -5.67 6.45
CA MET A 125 -14.52 -5.70 7.72
C MET A 125 -14.79 -7.13 8.19
N ARG A 126 -15.24 -8.03 7.30
CA ARG A 126 -15.48 -9.43 7.66
C ARG A 126 -14.19 -10.14 8.09
N GLU A 127 -13.10 -9.93 7.36
CA GLU A 127 -11.78 -10.50 7.67
C GLU A 127 -11.30 -10.04 9.06
N LEU A 128 -11.42 -8.74 9.36
CA LEU A 128 -11.05 -8.17 10.66
C LEU A 128 -11.97 -8.63 11.80
N LEU A 129 -13.29 -8.66 11.61
CA LEU A 129 -14.24 -9.12 12.63
C LEU A 129 -14.09 -10.61 12.93
N GLN A 130 -13.79 -11.43 11.93
CA GLN A 130 -13.43 -12.84 12.14
C GLN A 130 -12.17 -12.96 12.99
N ALA A 131 -11.16 -12.14 12.72
CA ALA A 131 -9.93 -12.10 13.52
C ALA A 131 -10.22 -11.73 15.00
N VAL A 132 -11.04 -10.70 15.24
CA VAL A 132 -11.47 -10.28 16.59
C VAL A 132 -12.23 -11.39 17.29
N ALA A 133 -13.20 -12.01 16.61
CA ALA A 133 -14.03 -13.08 17.18
C ALA A 133 -13.19 -14.32 17.53
N MET A 134 -12.20 -14.68 16.70
CA MET A 134 -11.31 -15.80 16.99
C MET A 134 -10.32 -15.49 18.13
N GLY A 135 -9.80 -14.27 18.19
CA GLY A 135 -8.94 -13.82 19.28
C GLY A 135 -9.64 -13.81 20.64
N THR A 136 -10.90 -13.35 20.69
CA THR A 136 -11.72 -13.28 21.92
C THR A 136 -12.18 -14.63 22.46
N THR A 137 -12.18 -15.70 21.65
CA THR A 137 -12.52 -17.05 22.14
C THR A 137 -11.45 -17.67 23.05
N SER A 138 -10.20 -17.20 22.98
CA SER A 138 -9.12 -17.72 23.81
C SER A 138 -9.18 -17.24 25.28
N ASP A 139 -9.80 -16.08 25.54
CA ASP A 139 -9.93 -15.53 26.89
C ASP A 139 -11.12 -16.10 27.69
N LEU A 140 -12.05 -16.79 27.02
CA LEU A 140 -13.27 -17.33 27.64
C LEU A 140 -13.17 -18.81 28.07
N GLN A 141 -12.04 -19.49 27.83
CA GLN A 141 -11.90 -20.94 28.14
C GLN A 141 -11.16 -21.30 29.44
N THR A 142 -10.62 -20.35 30.22
CA THR A 142 -9.87 -20.70 31.46
C THR A 142 -10.69 -20.71 32.76
N SER A 143 -12.01 -20.52 32.73
CA SER A 143 -12.84 -20.55 33.95
C SER A 143 -13.94 -21.63 33.93
N LYS A 144 -13.54 -22.91 33.99
CA LYS A 144 -14.42 -24.00 34.46
C LYS A 144 -13.66 -24.96 35.39
N ARG A 145 -13.73 -24.62 36.70
CA ARG A 145 -13.72 -25.44 37.95
C ARG A 145 -12.81 -26.69 38.05
N PRO A 146 -12.30 -26.94 39.27
CA PRO A 146 -12.42 -28.25 39.89
C PRO A 146 -13.41 -28.18 41.07
N ARG A 147 -14.45 -29.02 41.01
CA ARG A 147 -15.13 -29.56 42.20
C ARG A 147 -14.38 -30.83 42.56
N THR A 148 -13.87 -30.91 43.78
CA THR A 148 -13.53 -32.18 44.42
C THR A 148 -14.07 -32.13 45.83
N GLY A 149 -14.96 -33.07 46.14
CA GLY A 149 -15.42 -33.38 47.49
C GLY A 149 -14.46 -34.32 48.19
#